data_AF-A0A3N5W0R6-F1
#
_entry.id   AF-A0A3N5W0R6-F1
#
_cell.length_a   1.000
_cell.length_b   1.000
_cell.length_c   1.000
_cell.angle_alpha   90.00
_cell.angle_beta   90.00
_cell.angle_gamma   90.00
#
_symmetry.space_group_name_H-M   'P 1'
#
loop_
_entity.id
_entity.type
_entity.pdbx_description
1 polymer ?
#
loop_
_entity_poly.entity_id
_entity_poly.type
_entity_poly.pdbx_seq_one_letter_code
_entity_poly.pdbx_strand_id
1 'polypeptide(L)'
;MKFSLIGETQLRARRTRIKILQAIADSNGAAGFSEIKYATDLSTGSIYYHLGRMVRYVIKKSKQYHITNEGIELLREHNAVSTMK
;
A
#
# COMPACT_ATOMS: atom_id res chain seq x y z
N MET A 1 18.87 7.46 -21.29
CA MET A 1 17.93 8.15 -20.37
C MET A 1 16.62 7.41 -20.03
N LYS A 2 16.25 6.26 -20.64
CA LYS A 2 14.97 5.58 -20.34
C LYS A 2 14.93 4.78 -19.02
N PHE A 3 16.08 4.25 -18.56
CA PHE A 3 16.14 3.40 -17.37
C PHE A 3 15.87 4.15 -16.05
N SER A 4 16.25 5.42 -15.96
CA SER A 4 16.01 6.25 -14.77
C SER A 4 14.52 6.46 -14.49
N LEU A 5 13.73 6.69 -15.54
CA LEU A 5 12.28 6.96 -15.43
C LEU A 5 11.50 5.71 -14.98
N ILE A 6 11.92 4.52 -15.44
CA ILE A 6 11.35 3.25 -15.03
C ILE A 6 11.61 3.01 -13.54
N GLY A 7 12.84 3.27 -13.08
CA GLY A 7 13.20 3.16 -11.67
C GLY A 7 12.38 4.08 -10.78
N GLU A 8 12.25 5.35 -11.15
CA GLU A 8 11.41 6.31 -10.42
C GLU A 8 9.94 5.89 -10.35
N THR A 9 9.39 5.42 -11.46
CA THR A 9 7.99 4.98 -11.54
C THR A 9 7.76 3.78 -10.61
N GLN A 10 8.68 2.81 -10.60
CA GLN A 10 8.60 1.66 -9.70
C GLN A 10 8.73 2.06 -8.23
N LEU A 11 9.63 2.99 -7.91
CA LEU A 11 9.79 3.51 -6.55
C LEU A 11 8.54 4.26 -6.07
N ARG A 12 7.94 5.12 -6.91
CA ARG A 12 6.68 5.80 -6.60
C ARG A 12 5.56 4.79 -6.38
N ALA A 13 5.42 3.80 -7.26
CA ALA A 13 4.45 2.73 -7.09
C ALA A 13 4.66 1.94 -5.79
N ARG A 14 5.91 1.65 -5.41
CA ARG A 14 6.23 1.01 -4.13
C ARG A 14 5.78 1.88 -2.95
N ARG A 15 6.13 3.17 -2.93
CA ARG A 15 5.71 4.11 -1.87
C ARG A 15 4.19 4.19 -1.73
N THR A 16 3.47 4.28 -2.86
CA THR A 16 1.99 4.30 -2.84
C THR A 16 1.40 3.03 -2.24
N ARG A 17 1.94 1.85 -2.58
CA ARG A 17 1.50 0.59 -1.97
C ARG A 17 1.76 0.53 -0.48
N ILE A 18 2.91 1.03 -0.02
CA ILE A 18 3.22 1.13 1.41
C ILE A 18 2.24 2.05 2.14
N LYS A 19 1.88 3.22 1.57
CA LYS A 19 0.85 4.09 2.13
C LYS A 19 -0.50 3.37 2.32
N ILE A 20 -0.90 2.57 1.33
CA ILE A 20 -2.14 1.78 1.41
C ILE A 20 -2.04 0.71 2.52
N LEU A 21 -0.91 0.00 2.63
CA LEU A 21 -0.70 -0.97 3.71
C LEU A 21 -0.75 -0.32 5.09
N GLN A 22 -0.08 0.83 5.25
CA GLN A 22 -0.08 1.57 6.50
C GLN A 22 -1.50 2.01 6.89
N ALA A 23 -2.28 2.56 5.95
CA ALA A 23 -3.66 2.96 6.21
C ALA A 23 -4.57 1.80 6.67
N ILE A 24 -4.39 0.60 6.11
CA ILE A 24 -5.14 -0.59 6.53
C ILE A 24 -4.65 -1.06 7.91
N ALA A 25 -3.33 -1.08 8.14
CA ALA A 25 -2.73 -1.49 9.41
C ALA A 25 -3.17 -0.58 10.57
N ASP A 26 -3.16 0.73 10.36
CA ASP A 26 -3.60 1.74 11.35
C ASP A 26 -5.10 1.64 11.66
N SER A 27 -5.88 1.03 10.75
CA SER A 27 -7.30 0.74 10.93
C SER A 27 -7.55 -0.65 11.52
N ASN A 28 -6.69 -1.10 12.45
CA ASN A 28 -6.74 -2.43 13.07
C ASN A 28 -6.69 -3.60 12.06
N GLY A 29 -5.96 -3.41 10.96
CA GLY A 29 -5.75 -4.43 9.93
C GLY A 29 -6.89 -4.61 8.93
N ALA A 30 -7.94 -3.78 8.99
CA ALA A 30 -9.04 -3.81 8.03
C ALA A 30 -9.57 -2.40 7.74
N ALA A 31 -9.68 -2.01 6.47
CA ALA A 31 -10.22 -0.71 6.09
C ALA A 31 -11.12 -0.80 4.85
N GLY A 32 -12.21 -0.04 4.86
CA GLY A 32 -13.03 0.25 3.71
C GLY A 32 -12.34 1.20 2.72
N PHE A 33 -12.90 1.29 1.51
CA PHE A 33 -12.32 2.12 0.46
C PHE A 33 -12.21 3.60 0.85
N SER A 34 -13.27 4.15 1.46
CA SER A 34 -13.30 5.56 1.86
C SER A 34 -12.28 5.89 2.95
N GLU A 35 -12.05 4.96 3.88
CA GLU A 35 -11.05 5.09 4.94
C GLU A 35 -9.63 5.12 4.35
N ILE A 36 -9.33 4.19 3.43
CA ILE A 36 -8.06 4.19 2.69
C ILE A 36 -7.88 5.49 1.92
N LYS A 37 -8.93 5.95 1.22
CA LYS A 37 -8.87 7.19 0.44
C LYS A 37 -8.57 8.40 1.33
N TYR A 38 -9.28 8.52 2.45
CA TYR A 38 -9.09 9.61 3.39
C TYR A 38 -7.69 9.60 4.02
N ALA A 39 -7.21 8.43 4.45
CA ALA A 39 -5.91 8.31 5.11
C ALA A 39 -4.71 8.52 4.17
N THR A 40 -4.86 8.25 2.87
CA THR A 40 -3.74 8.27 1.92
C THR A 40 -3.69 9.48 0.97
N ASP A 41 -4.80 10.23 0.87
CA ASP A 41 -5.03 11.30 -0.12
C ASP A 41 -4.80 10.85 -1.58
N LEU A 42 -4.98 9.55 -1.85
CA LEU A 42 -4.81 8.99 -3.18
C LEU A 42 -6.08 9.14 -4.02
N SER A 43 -5.89 9.28 -5.32
CA SER A 43 -7.00 9.25 -6.27
C SER A 43 -7.66 7.87 -6.30
N THR A 44 -8.96 7.84 -6.61
CA THR A 44 -9.74 6.61 -6.74
C THR A 44 -9.07 5.61 -7.68
N GLY A 45 -8.59 6.09 -8.84
CA GLY A 45 -7.90 5.25 -9.82
C GLY A 45 -6.57 4.69 -9.30
N SER A 46 -5.80 5.49 -8.55
CA SER A 46 -4.54 5.02 -7.95
C SER A 46 -4.79 3.91 -6.93
N ILE A 47 -5.79 4.08 -6.06
CA ILE A 47 -6.17 3.07 -5.06
C ILE A 47 -6.55 1.75 -5.75
N TYR A 48 -7.46 1.79 -6.74
CA TYR A 48 -7.85 0.57 -7.46
C TYR A 48 -6.69 -0.08 -8.21
N TYR A 49 -5.88 0.71 -8.90
CA TYR A 49 -4.71 0.22 -9.63
C TYR A 49 -3.74 -0.52 -8.72
N HIS A 50 -3.47 0.02 -7.53
CA HIS A 50 -2.53 -0.57 -6.59
C HIS A 50 -3.11 -1.77 -5.84
N LEU A 51 -4.35 -1.68 -5.34
CA LEU A 51 -5.01 -2.80 -4.65
C LEU A 51 -5.13 -4.03 -5.56
N GLY A 52 -5.46 -3.86 -6.84
CA GLY A 52 -5.49 -4.96 -7.81
C GLY A 52 -4.15 -5.67 -8.02
N ARG A 53 -3.03 -5.02 -7.67
CA ARG A 53 -1.67 -5.58 -7.74
C ARG A 53 -1.11 -6.01 -6.38
N MET A 54 -1.90 -5.87 -5.32
CA MET A 54 -1.51 -6.16 -3.94
C MET A 54 -2.21 -7.40 -3.38
N VAL A 55 -2.75 -8.27 -4.23
CA VAL A 55 -3.56 -9.45 -3.82
C VAL A 55 -2.88 -10.39 -2.82
N ARG A 56 -1.54 -10.41 -2.80
CA ARG A 56 -0.73 -11.15 -1.81
C ARG A 56 -0.68 -10.48 -0.43
N TYR A 57 -0.72 -9.16 -0.42
CA TYR A 57 -0.52 -8.31 0.76
C TYR A 57 -1.85 -7.81 1.37
N VAL A 58 -2.91 -7.78 0.56
CA VAL A 58 -4.24 -7.28 0.93
C VAL A 58 -5.32 -8.15 0.28
N ILE A 59 -6.26 -8.63 1.10
CA ILE A 59 -7.40 -9.43 0.67
C ILE A 59 -8.68 -8.59 0.80
N LYS A 60 -9.48 -8.55 -0.25
CA LYS A 60 -10.81 -7.93 -0.20
C LYS A 60 -11.83 -8.92 0.37
N LYS A 61 -12.52 -8.55 1.45
CA LYS A 61 -13.67 -9.28 2.01
C LYS A 61 -14.87 -8.33 2.04
N SER A 62 -15.85 -8.57 1.17
CA SER A 62 -17.01 -7.69 1.02
C SER A 62 -16.60 -6.23 0.77
N LYS A 63 -16.92 -5.31 1.69
CA LYS A 63 -16.64 -3.87 1.61
C LYS A 63 -15.30 -3.45 2.22
N GLN A 64 -14.53 -4.40 2.78
CA GLN A 64 -13.27 -4.13 3.48
C GLN A 64 -12.07 -4.79 2.80
N TYR A 65 -10.92 -4.16 2.98
CA TYR A 65 -9.61 -4.65 2.60
C TYR A 65 -8.85 -5.01 3.86
N HIS A 66 -8.40 -6.26 3.96
CA HIS A 66 -7.69 -6.80 5.11
C HIS A 66 -6.23 -7.00 4.77
N ILE A 67 -5.33 -6.52 5.62
CA ILE A 67 -3.89 -6.78 5.46
C ILE A 67 -3.59 -8.25 5.75
N THR A 68 -2.70 -8.86 4.97
CA THR A 68 -2.22 -10.23 5.21
C THR A 68 -0.95 -10.23 6.07
N ASN A 69 -0.51 -11.41 6.51
CA ASN A 69 0.79 -11.55 7.18
C ASN A 69 1.94 -11.07 6.29
N GLU A 70 1.94 -11.43 5.00
CA GLU A 70 2.93 -10.94 4.02
C GLU A 70 2.89 -9.40 3.91
N GLY A 71 1.70 -8.80 3.99
CA GLY A 71 1.55 -7.34 3.98
C GLY A 71 2.12 -6.67 5.23
N ILE A 72 1.95 -7.30 6.40
CA ILE A 72 2.53 -6.85 7.68
C ILE A 72 4.05 -6.96 7.64
N GLU A 73 4.60 -8.07 7.15
CA GLU A 73 6.04 -8.27 7.02
C GLU A 73 6.67 -7.22 6.10
N LEU A 74 6.08 -7.00 4.92
CA LEU A 74 6.54 -5.98 3.98
C LEU A 74 6.54 -4.56 4.61
N LEU A 75 5.53 -4.25 5.42
CA LEU A 75 5.44 -2.97 6.11
C LEU A 75 6.52 -2.83 7.20
N ARG A 76 6.78 -3.90 7.97
CA ARG A 76 7.84 -3.94 8.98
C ARG A 76 9.23 -3.76 8.35
N GLU A 77 9.52 -4.48 7.27
CA GLU A 77 10.77 -4.34 6.52
C GLU A 77 10.99 -2.91 6.04
N HIS A 78 9.93 -2.28 5.49
CA HIS A 78 9.99 -0.89 5.05
C HIS A 78 10.32 0.07 6.20
N ASN A 79 9.70 -0.13 7.36
CA ASN A 79 9.90 0.73 8.52
C ASN A 79 11.28 0.53 9.16
N ALA A 80 11.77 -0.71 9.23
CA ALA A 80 13.13 -1.01 9.68
C ALA A 80 14.20 -0.30 8.82
N VAL A 81 14.03 -0.32 7.49
CA VAL A 81 14.93 0.39 6.57
C VAL A 81 14.81 1.91 6.72
N SER A 82 13.64 2.43 7.07
CA SER A 82 13.40 3.87 7.23
C SER A 82 14.05 4.42 8.51
N THR A 83 14.13 3.63 9.58
CA THR A 83 14.78 4.03 10.85
C THR A 83 16.31 4.06 10.78
N MET A 84 16.91 3.40 9.78
CA MET A 84 18.36 3.34 9.57
C MET A 84 18.92 4.46 8.68
N LYS A 85 18.09 5.43 8.27
CA LYS A 85 18.47 6.59 7.45
C LYS A 85 18.25 7.88 8.22
#